data_AF-A0A0G0L044-F1
#
_entry.id   AF-A0A0G0L044-F1
#
_cell.length_a   1.000
_cell.length_b   1.000
_cell.length_c   1.000
_cell.angle_alpha   90.00
_cell.angle_beta   90.00
_cell.angle_gamma   90.00
#
_symmetry.space_group_name_H-M   'P 1'
#
loop_
_entity.id
_entity.type
_entity.pdbx_description
1 polymer ?
#
loop_
_entity_poly.entity_id
_entity_poly.type
_entity_poly.pdbx_seq_one_letter_code
_entity_poly.pdbx_strand_id
1 'polypeptide(L)' 'MVVKTKKERLNSSWVYTTITACPDSECQKLVDAMLNKEKAVRSKIIENQEREKVLRDKRRRRSHRRKVVAVQTKK' A
#
# COMPACT_ATOMS: atom_id res chain seq x y z
N MET A 1 -9.53 25.62 -5.67
CA MET A 1 -8.75 26.09 -4.50
C MET A 1 -8.04 24.91 -3.83
N VAL A 2 -6.84 25.12 -3.27
CA VAL A 2 -6.17 24.08 -2.46
C VAL A 2 -6.84 24.07 -1.08
N VAL A 3 -7.45 22.95 -0.70
CA VAL A 3 -8.20 22.83 0.55
C VAL A 3 -7.34 22.25 1.66
N LYS A 4 -6.42 21.34 1.32
CA LYS A 4 -5.58 20.70 2.33
C LYS A 4 -4.29 20.20 1.72
N THR A 5 -3.17 20.46 2.37
CA THR A 5 -1.89 19.84 2.02
C THR A 5 -1.55 18.78 3.06
N LYS A 6 -1.38 17.54 2.63
CA LYS A 6 -1.02 16.42 3.50
C LYS A 6 0.45 16.07 3.24
N LYS A 7 1.24 16.04 4.32
CA LYS A 7 2.64 15.61 4.26
C LYS A 7 2.71 14.19 4.79
N GLU A 8 3.10 13.25 3.93
CA GLU A 8 3.28 11.85 4.29
C GLU A 8 4.71 11.42 3.99
N ARG A 9 5.30 10.60 4.88
CA ARG A 9 6.62 10.00 4.66
C ARG A 9 6.41 8.65 4.00
N LEU A 10 6.77 8.54 2.72
CA LEU A 10 6.70 7.29 1.97
C LEU A 10 8.12 6.77 1.78
N ASN A 11 8.41 5.62 2.40
CA ASN A 11 9.73 5.00 2.46
C ASN A 11 10.79 5.98 3.03
N SER A 12 11.67 6.49 2.17
CA SER A 12 12.76 7.40 2.51
C SER A 12 12.47 8.87 2.18
N SER A 13 11.36 9.17 1.50
CA SER A 13 11.09 10.49 0.93
C SER A 13 9.84 11.13 1.52
N TRP A 14 9.89 12.44 1.69
CA TRP A 14 8.74 13.25 2.06
C TRP A 14 7.91 13.53 0.81
N VAL A 15 6.65 13.12 0.85
CA VAL A 15 5.69 13.38 -0.23
C VAL A 15 4.68 14.41 0.27
N TYR A 16 4.52 15.47 -0.51
CA TYR A 16 3.55 16.52 -0.27
C TYR A 16 2.39 16.31 -1.23
N THR A 17 1.22 15.98 -0.69
CA THR A 17 0.01 15.77 -1.47
C THR A 17 -0.91 16.96 -1.26
N THR A 18 -1.20 17.70 -2.32
CA THR A 18 -2.14 18.80 -2.30
C THR A 18 -3.53 18.29 -2.69
N ILE A 19 -4.50 18.44 -1.79
CA ILE A 19 -5.91 18.16 -2.03
C ILE A 19 -6.54 19.46 -2.53
N THR A 20 -6.90 19.47 -3.80
CA THR A 20 -7.59 20.57 -4.46
C THR A 20 -9.08 20.29 -4.51
N ALA A 21 -9.91 21.25 -4.08
CA ALA A 21 -11.34 21.23 -4.34
C ALA A 21 -11.70 22.23 -5.44
N CYS A 22 -12.67 21.84 -6.25
CA CYS A 22 -13.25 22.69 -7.25
C CYS A 22 -14.30 23.59 -6.61
N PRO A 23 -14.32 24.90 -6.92
CA PRO A 23 -15.31 25.83 -6.36
C PRO A 23 -16.73 25.60 -6.90
N ASP A 24 -16.87 24.91 -8.04
CA ASP A 24 -18.15 24.53 -8.62
C ASP A 24 -18.62 23.16 -8.10
N SER A 25 -19.89 23.07 -7.70
CA SER A 25 -20.54 21.85 -7.21
C SER A 25 -20.50 20.70 -8.23
N GLU A 26 -20.67 21.00 -9.53
CA GLU A 26 -20.64 19.95 -10.57
C GLU A 26 -19.23 19.40 -10.75
N CYS A 27 -18.24 20.29 -10.75
CA CYS A 27 -16.84 19.93 -10.84
C CYS A 27 -16.36 19.15 -9.59
N GLN A 28 -16.83 19.52 -8.39
CA GLN A 28 -16.46 18.82 -7.17
C GLN A 28 -17.00 17.38 -7.14
N LYS A 29 -18.21 17.13 -7.65
CA LYS A 29 -18.78 15.78 -7.77
C LYS A 29 -17.93 14.86 -8.65
N LEU A 30 -17.38 15.38 -9.75
CA LEU A 30 -16.49 14.62 -10.63
C LEU A 30 -15.17 14.28 -9.93
N VAL A 31 -14.58 15.25 -9.23
CA VAL A 31 -13.36 15.04 -8.44
C VAL A 31 -13.60 14.00 -7.34
N ASP A 32 -14.70 14.10 -6.61
CA ASP A 32 -15.05 13.14 -5.55
C ASP A 32 -15.30 11.73 -6.11
N ALA A 33 -15.94 11.62 -7.27
CA ALA A 33 -16.12 10.35 -7.96
C ALA A 33 -14.77 9.71 -8.35
N MET A 34 -13.82 10.51 -8.86
CA MET A 34 -12.47 10.04 -9.17
C MET A 34 -11.69 9.63 -7.92
N LEU A 35 -11.74 10.45 -6.87
CA LEU A 35 -11.08 10.16 -5.59
C LEU A 35 -11.62 8.88 -4.94
N ASN A 36 -12.93 8.63 -5.04
CA ASN A 36 -13.53 7.40 -4.52
C ASN A 36 -13.07 6.16 -5.31
N LYS A 37 -12.95 6.27 -6.64
CA LYS A 37 -12.38 5.19 -7.47
C LYS A 37 -10.92 4.92 -7.10
N GLU A 38 -10.10 5.96 -6.96
CA GLU A 38 -8.70 5.82 -6.54
C GLU A 38 -8.58 5.18 -5.15
N LYS A 39 -9.40 5.60 -4.17
CA LYS A 39 -9.44 4.99 -2.85
C LYS A 39 -9.74 3.49 -2.92
N ALA A 40 -10.73 3.10 -3.72
CA ALA A 40 -11.09 1.69 -3.88
C ALA A 40 -9.94 0.85 -4.48
N VAL A 41 -9.27 1.38 -5.51
CA VAL A 41 -8.09 0.72 -6.11
C VAL A 41 -6.95 0.63 -5.10
N ARG A 42 -6.67 1.72 -4.38
CA ARG A 42 -5.60 1.76 -3.39
C ARG A 42 -5.80 0.76 -2.26
N SER A 43 -7.02 0.60 -1.75
CA SER A 43 -7.34 -0.41 -0.74
C SER A 43 -7.04 -1.83 -1.22
N LYS A 44 -7.40 -2.16 -2.47
CA LYS A 44 -7.12 -3.48 -3.07
C LYS A 44 -5.61 -3.73 -3.21
N ILE A 45 -4.84 -2.71 -3.59
CA ILE A 45 -3.38 -2.82 -3.69
C ILE A 45 -2.76 -3.13 -2.33
N ILE A 46 -3.18 -2.42 -1.28
CA ILE A 46 -2.68 -2.63 0.08
C ILE A 46 -2.98 -4.05 0.54
N GLU A 47 -4.22 -4.52 0.37
CA GLU A 47 -4.62 -5.88 0.75
C GLU A 47 -3.79 -6.95 0.02
N ASN A 48 -3.56 -6.78 -1.29
CA ASN A 48 -2.72 -7.69 -2.06
C ASN A 48 -1.26 -7.67 -1.60
N GLN A 49 -0.70 -6.51 -1.28
CA GLN A 49 0.66 -6.39 -0.76
C GLN A 49 0.81 -7.07 0.59
N GLU A 50 -0.16 -6.93 1.50
CA GLU A 50 -0.16 -7.63 2.78
C GLU A 50 -0.24 -9.14 2.59
N ARG A 51 -1.14 -9.61 1.71
CA ARG A 51 -1.26 -11.03 1.36
C ARG A 51 0.05 -11.59 0.80
N GLU A 52 0.68 -10.88 -0.15
CA GLU A 52 1.98 -11.25 -0.71
C GLU A 52 3.07 -11.34 0.36
N LYS A 53 3.12 -10.36 1.27
CA LYS A 53 4.09 -10.31 2.36
C LYS A 53 3.97 -11.55 3.26
N VAL A 54 2.75 -11.90 3.66
CA VAL A 54 2.49 -13.12 4.47
C VAL A 54 2.94 -14.38 3.73
N LEU A 55 2.67 -14.50 2.42
CA LEU A 55 3.10 -15.64 1.62
C LEU A 55 4.62 -15.73 1.47
N ARG A 56 5.31 -14.59 1.32
CA ARG A 56 6.78 -14.52 1.28
C ARG A 56 7.37 -14.96 2.61
N ASP A 57 6.82 -14.50 3.74
CA ASP A 57 7.30 -14.88 5.07
C ASP A 57 7.07 -16.36 5.36
N LYS A 58 5.91 -16.91 5.00
CA LYS A 58 5.65 -18.37 5.09
C LYS A 58 6.66 -19.17 4.26
N ARG A 59 6.98 -18.74 3.04
CA ARG A 59 8.01 -19.38 2.20
C ARG A 59 9.40 -19.31 2.83
N ARG A 60 9.81 -18.15 3.36
CA ARG A 60 11.09 -17.97 4.07
C ARG A 60 11.21 -18.92 5.26
N ARG A 61 10.17 -19.00 6.11
CA ARG A 61 10.15 -19.90 7.28
C ARG A 61 10.26 -21.38 6.88
N ARG A 62 9.54 -21.82 5.84
CA ARG A 62 9.62 -23.20 5.33
C ARG A 62 11.02 -23.53 4.80
N SER A 63 11.63 -22.61 4.05
CA SER A 63 13.00 -22.78 3.54
C SER A 63 14.01 -22.88 4.68
N HIS A 64 13.87 -22.03 5.70
CA HIS A 64 14.75 -22.06 6.88
C HIS A 64 14.62 -23.39 7.65
N ARG A 65 13.39 -23.88 7.87
CA ARG A 65 13.13 -25.18 8.51
C ARG A 65 13.76 -26.34 7.73
N ARG A 66 13.65 -26.35 6.40
CA ARG A 66 14.28 -27.38 5.55
C ARG A 66 15.81 -27.36 5.66
N LYS A 67 16.43 -26.18 5.72
CA LYS A 67 17.88 -26.04 5.94
C LYS A 67 18.30 -26.59 7.30
N VAL A 68 17.56 -26.27 8.37
CA VAL A 68 17.86 -26.75 9.73
C VAL A 68 17.76 -28.29 9.81
N VAL A 69 16.71 -28.88 9.24
CA VAL A 69 16.54 -30.35 9.21
C VAL A 69 17.67 -31.02 8.42
N ALA A 70 18.06 -30.48 7.27
CA ALA A 70 19.15 -31.03 6.45
C ALA A 70 20.53 -30.92 7.12
N VAL A 71 20.73 -29.97 8.04
CA VAL A 71 21.95 -29.87 8.85
C VAL A 71 21.95 -30.88 9.99
N GLN A 72 20.78 -31.20 10.58
CA GLN A 72 20.66 -32.21 11.63
C GLN A 72 20.82 -33.64 11.12
N THR A 73 20.37 -33.95 9.89
CA THR A 73 20.51 -35.30 9.32
C THR A 73 21.89 -35.62 8.74
N LYS A 74 22.82 -34.65 8.73
CA LYS A 74 24.21 -34.83 8.26
C LYS A 74 25.23 -34.97 9.40
N LYS A 75 24.79 -34.95 10.66
CA LYS A 75 25.58 -35.30 11.85
C LYS A 75 25.17 -36.67 12.33
#